data_AF-A0A950WXC8-F1
#
_entry.id   AF-A0A950WXC8-F1
#
_cell.length_a   1.000
_cell.length_b   1.000
_cell.length_c   1.000
_cell.angle_alpha   90.00
_cell.angle_beta   90.00
_cell.angle_gamma   90.00
#
_symmetry.space_group_name_H-M   'P 1'
#
loop_
_entity.id
_entity.type
_entity.pdbx_description
1 polymer ?
#
loop_
_entity_poly.entity_id
_entity_poly.type
_entity_poly.pdbx_seq_one_letter_code
_entity_poly.pdbx_strand_id
1 'polypeptide(L)'
;MPDYADDETTELERKTASLKWVSLIETVTYILLFAFWQGGSAAGTAVFGSIHGLVFLAFCGMVVGVRAEMGWTWGYVALAVLLGPLGAVLVYARLKREGVPAQA
;
A
#
# COMPACT_ATOMS: atom_id res chain seq x y z
N MET A 1 18.34 -19.32 -2.99
CA MET A 1 16.89 -19.21 -3.29
C MET A 1 16.19 -19.51 -1.98
N PRO A 2 15.32 -18.65 -1.44
CA PRO A 2 14.54 -19.02 -0.25
C PRO A 2 13.73 -20.28 -0.59
N ASP A 3 13.75 -21.25 0.31
CA ASP A 3 13.01 -22.50 0.18
C ASP A 3 11.55 -22.22 0.52
N TYR A 4 10.67 -22.25 -0.48
CA TYR A 4 9.22 -22.09 -0.34
C TYR A 4 8.50 -23.45 -0.28
N ALA A 5 9.23 -24.54 -0.03
CA ALA A 5 8.67 -25.89 -0.05
C ALA A 5 7.46 -26.08 0.91
N ASP A 6 7.37 -25.26 1.95
CA ASP A 6 6.29 -25.31 2.96
C ASP A 6 5.32 -24.12 2.90
N ASP A 7 5.41 -23.23 1.89
CA ASP A 7 4.51 -22.06 1.77
C ASP A 7 3.24 -22.42 0.98
N GLU A 8 2.18 -22.78 1.69
CA GLU A 8 0.85 -23.07 1.12
C GLU A 8 0.13 -21.81 0.59
N THR A 9 0.72 -20.61 0.72
CA THR A 9 0.06 -19.37 0.28
C THR A 9 0.16 -19.14 -1.23
N THR A 10 -0.93 -18.63 -1.79
CA THR A 10 -1.02 -18.22 -3.19
C THR A 10 -0.21 -16.95 -3.45
N GLU A 11 0.17 -16.71 -4.71
CA GLU A 11 0.89 -15.49 -5.09
C GLU A 11 0.09 -14.21 -4.73
N LEU A 12 -1.22 -14.25 -4.91
CA LEU A 12 -2.12 -13.15 -4.56
C LEU A 12 -2.15 -12.88 -3.05
N GLU A 13 -2.12 -13.93 -2.22
CA GLU A 13 -2.01 -13.79 -0.77
C GLU A 13 -0.69 -13.13 -0.36
N ARG A 14 0.44 -13.51 -0.98
CA ARG A 14 1.73 -12.85 -0.72
C ARG A 14 1.72 -11.39 -1.16
N LYS A 15 1.18 -11.08 -2.34
CA LYS A 15 1.06 -9.71 -2.86
C LYS A 15 0.17 -8.85 -1.95
N THR A 16 -0.97 -9.37 -1.52
CA THR A 16 -1.92 -8.63 -0.67
C THR A 16 -1.42 -8.50 0.77
N ALA A 17 -0.71 -9.49 1.30
CA ALA A 17 -0.02 -9.38 2.59
C ALA A 17 1.05 -8.28 2.54
N SER A 18 1.85 -8.24 1.47
CA SER A 18 2.81 -7.15 1.23
C SER A 18 2.10 -5.80 1.07
N LEU A 19 0.97 -5.76 0.35
CA LEU A 19 0.17 -4.54 0.16
C LEU A 19 -0.40 -4.00 1.48
N LYS A 20 -0.79 -4.87 2.43
CA LYS A 20 -1.21 -4.44 3.78
C LYS A 20 -0.08 -3.68 4.48
N TRP A 21 1.14 -4.21 4.43
CA TRP A 21 2.31 -3.55 5.01
C TRP A 21 2.64 -2.24 4.30
N VAL A 22 2.66 -2.24 2.96
CA VAL A 22 2.92 -1.03 2.17
C VAL A 22 1.88 0.05 2.47
N SER A 23 0.59 -0.31 2.62
CA SER A 23 -0.47 0.62 2.97
C SER A 23 -0.24 1.27 4.34
N LEU A 24 0.20 0.48 5.34
CA LEU A 24 0.54 1.02 6.66
C LEU A 24 1.77 1.94 6.61
N ILE A 25 2.82 1.52 5.90
CA ILE A 25 4.07 2.29 5.77
C ILE A 25 3.81 3.60 5.01
N GLU A 26 2.97 3.58 3.97
CA GLU A 26 2.56 4.78 3.24
C GLU A 26 1.96 5.81 4.19
N THR A 27 1.02 5.38 5.04
CA THR A 27 0.34 6.28 5.97
C THR A 27 1.28 6.78 7.07
N VAL A 28 2.15 5.91 7.60
CA VAL A 28 3.14 6.30 8.62
C VAL A 28 4.16 7.29 8.06
N THR A 29 4.69 7.03 6.86
CA THR A 29 5.67 7.93 6.21
C THR A 29 5.04 9.27 5.86
N TYR A 30 3.76 9.30 5.49
CA TYR A 30 3.02 10.54 5.32
C TYR A 30 2.89 11.33 6.63
N ILE A 31 2.51 10.68 7.73
CA ILE A 31 2.38 11.34 9.05
C ILE A 31 3.72 11.95 9.45
N LEU A 32 4.83 11.24 9.25
CA LEU A 32 6.17 11.74 9.55
C LEU A 32 6.54 12.92 8.65
N LEU A 33 6.30 12.83 7.34
CA LEU A 33 6.49 13.93 6.40
C LEU A 33 5.69 15.17 6.85
N PHE A 34 4.41 14.99 7.16
CA PHE A 34 3.54 16.08 7.62
C PHE A 34 4.05 16.71 8.90
N ALA A 35 4.49 15.90 9.88
CA ALA A 35 5.05 16.40 11.13
C ALA A 35 6.33 17.23 10.91
N PHE A 36 7.26 16.76 10.06
CA PHE A 36 8.47 17.53 9.73
C PHE A 36 8.17 18.81 8.97
N TRP A 37 7.19 18.77 8.06
CA TRP A 37 6.75 19.94 7.32
C TRP A 37 6.15 21.00 8.25
N GLN A 38 5.23 20.60 9.14
CA GLN A 38 4.63 21.49 10.14
C GLN A 38 5.66 22.01 11.16
N GLY A 39 6.64 21.19 11.52
CA GLY A 39 7.74 21.59 12.39
C GLY A 39 8.79 22.49 11.72
N GLY A 40 8.66 22.79 10.42
CA GLY A 40 9.60 23.64 9.68
C GLY A 40 10.96 23.00 9.39
N SER A 41 11.10 21.68 9.55
CA SER A 41 12.37 20.98 9.30
C SER A 41 12.55 20.73 7.80
N ALA A 42 13.39 21.55 7.16
CA ALA A 42 13.71 21.39 5.74
C ALA A 42 14.37 20.03 5.44
N ALA A 43 15.33 19.61 6.28
CA ALA A 43 16.00 18.32 6.12
C ALA A 43 15.03 17.15 6.32
N GLY A 44 14.20 17.19 7.37
CA GLY A 44 13.21 16.15 7.63
C GLY A 44 12.17 16.05 6.50
N THR A 45 11.69 17.19 6.01
CA THR A 45 10.74 17.25 4.89
C THR A 45 11.36 16.68 3.61
N ALA A 46 12.63 16.99 3.30
CA ALA A 46 13.30 16.46 2.11
C ALA A 46 13.51 14.94 2.17
N VAL A 47 13.97 14.43 3.31
CA VAL A 47 14.20 12.99 3.52
C VAL A 47 12.88 12.23 3.49
N PHE A 48 11.91 12.61 4.31
CA PHE A 48 10.63 11.91 4.37
C PHE A 48 9.76 12.16 3.15
N GLY A 49 9.92 13.28 2.44
CA GLY A 49 9.26 13.53 1.16
C GLY A 49 9.72 12.53 0.11
N SER A 50 11.03 12.26 0.06
CA SER A 50 11.60 11.26 -0.87
C SER A 50 11.15 9.84 -0.50
N ILE A 51 11.23 9.48 0.79
CA ILE A 51 10.80 8.16 1.27
C ILE A 51 9.29 7.95 1.01
N HIS A 52 8.46 8.91 1.41
CA HIS A 52 7.02 8.83 1.22
C HIS A 52 6.65 8.74 -0.26
N GLY A 53 7.28 9.54 -1.13
CA GLY A 53 7.07 9.47 -2.57
C GLY A 53 7.36 8.07 -3.15
N LEU A 54 8.48 7.44 -2.75
CA LEU A 54 8.81 6.09 -3.18
C LEU A 54 7.79 5.05 -2.68
N VAL A 55 7.40 5.14 -1.41
CA VAL A 55 6.39 4.24 -0.83
C VAL A 55 5.03 4.43 -1.51
N PHE A 56 4.64 5.66 -1.81
CA PHE A 56 3.41 5.97 -2.54
C PHE A 56 3.41 5.39 -3.95
N LEU A 57 4.53 5.46 -4.68
CA LEU A 57 4.66 4.82 -5.99
C LEU A 57 4.58 3.30 -5.89
N ALA A 58 5.21 2.69 -4.88
CA ALA A 58 5.09 1.26 -4.61
C ALA A 58 3.63 0.87 -4.31
N PHE A 59 2.93 1.66 -3.47
CA PHE A 59 1.51 1.49 -3.20
C PHE A 59 0.68 1.53 -4.49
N CYS A 60 0.86 2.55 -5.33
CA CYS A 60 0.17 2.67 -6.61
C CYS A 60 0.41 1.43 -7.49
N GLY A 61 1.67 1.03 -7.67
CA GLY A 61 2.03 -0.13 -8.48
C GLY A 61 1.39 -1.42 -7.96
N MET A 62 1.39 -1.64 -6.65
CA MET A 62 0.79 -2.83 -6.05
C MET A 62 -0.73 -2.84 -6.15
N VAL A 63 -1.40 -1.72 -5.88
CA VAL A 63 -2.87 -1.60 -6.02
C VAL A 63 -3.31 -1.89 -7.45
N VAL A 64 -2.59 -1.35 -8.44
CA VAL A 64 -2.83 -1.66 -9.86
C VAL A 64 -2.55 -3.14 -10.15
N GLY A 65 -1.43 -3.67 -9.63
CA GLY A 65 -0.99 -5.05 -9.88
C GLY A 65 -1.97 -6.11 -9.37
N VAL A 66 -2.59 -5.91 -8.21
CA VAL A 66 -3.56 -6.87 -7.66
C VAL A 66 -5.00 -6.65 -8.15
N ARG A 67 -5.28 -5.54 -8.85
CA ARG A 67 -6.64 -5.09 -9.17
C ARG A 67 -7.51 -6.16 -9.84
N ALA A 68 -6.99 -6.78 -10.91
CA ALA A 68 -7.76 -7.75 -11.70
C ALA A 68 -8.06 -9.02 -10.90
N GLU A 69 -7.04 -9.57 -10.24
CA GLU A 69 -7.14 -10.77 -9.41
C GLU A 69 -8.05 -10.56 -8.18
N MET A 70 -8.08 -9.34 -7.62
CA MET A 70 -8.98 -8.96 -6.53
C MET A 70 -10.40 -8.60 -6.99
N GLY A 71 -10.68 -8.60 -8.29
CA GLY A 71 -11.98 -8.19 -8.84
C GLY A 71 -12.32 -6.71 -8.59
N TRP A 72 -11.32 -5.85 -8.36
CA TRP A 72 -11.54 -4.44 -8.07
C TRP A 72 -11.84 -3.63 -9.35
N THR A 73 -12.70 -2.63 -9.24
CA THR A 73 -12.96 -1.71 -10.36
C THR A 73 -11.82 -0.70 -10.52
N TRP A 74 -11.62 -0.19 -11.74
CA TRP A 74 -10.68 0.92 -11.95
C TRP A 74 -11.07 2.17 -11.16
N GLY A 75 -12.37 2.42 -10.95
CA GLY A 75 -12.85 3.52 -10.12
C GLY A 75 -12.38 3.40 -8.67
N TYR A 76 -12.39 2.19 -8.10
CA TYR A 76 -11.83 1.96 -6.76
C TYR A 76 -10.33 2.20 -6.70
N VAL A 77 -9.57 1.73 -7.70
CA VAL A 77 -8.12 1.99 -7.78
C VAL A 77 -7.81 3.47 -7.89
N ALA A 78 -8.50 4.18 -8.78
CA ALA A 78 -8.34 5.62 -8.93
C ALA A 78 -8.66 6.35 -7.62
N LEU A 79 -9.75 5.98 -6.94
CA LEU A 79 -10.10 6.52 -5.64
C LEU A 79 -8.99 6.28 -4.59
N ALA A 80 -8.49 5.05 -4.51
CA ALA A 80 -7.43 4.69 -3.56
C ALA A 80 -6.12 5.45 -3.82
N VAL A 81 -5.73 5.65 -5.08
CA VAL A 81 -4.51 6.38 -5.44
C VAL A 81 -4.68 7.88 -5.20
N LEU A 82 -5.80 8.46 -5.63
CA LEU A 82 -6.02 9.92 -5.55
C LEU A 82 -6.23 10.41 -4.11
N LEU A 83 -6.78 9.57 -3.24
CA LEU A 83 -6.91 9.88 -1.82
C LEU A 83 -5.59 9.76 -1.04
N GLY A 84 -4.52 9.29 -1.68
CA GLY A 84 -3.19 9.13 -1.07
C GLY A 84 -3.27 8.35 0.24
N PRO A 85 -2.86 8.93 1.38
CA PRO A 85 -2.85 8.24 2.67
C PRO A 85 -4.21 7.70 3.11
N LEU A 86 -5.29 8.43 2.83
CA LEU A 86 -6.64 7.95 3.15
C LEU A 86 -7.02 6.75 2.28
N GLY A 87 -6.55 6.71 1.04
CA GLY A 87 -6.76 5.58 0.15
C GLY A 87 -5.96 4.35 0.56
N ALA A 88 -4.74 4.52 1.10
CA ALA A 88 -3.98 3.41 1.69
C ALA A 88 -4.70 2.80 2.91
N VAL A 89 -5.23 3.63 3.80
CA VAL A 89 -6.07 3.16 4.92
C VAL A 89 -7.31 2.42 4.41
N LEU A 90 -7.98 2.95 3.38
CA LEU A 90 -9.13 2.29 2.75
C LEU A 90 -8.77 0.91 2.20
N VAL A 91 -7.65 0.78 1.49
CA VAL A 91 -7.16 -0.50 0.95
C VAL A 91 -6.84 -1.48 2.06
N TYR A 92 -6.14 -1.03 3.11
CA TYR A 92 -5.85 -1.86 4.28
C TYR A 92 -7.13 -2.40 4.94
N ALA A 93 -8.09 -1.50 5.19
CA ALA A 93 -9.37 -1.87 5.81
C ALA A 93 -10.15 -2.86 4.95
N ARG A 94 -10.18 -2.64 3.62
CA ARG A 94 -10.83 -3.54 2.68
C ARG A 94 -10.19 -4.93 2.70
N LEU A 95 -8.86 -5.02 2.60
CA LEU A 95 -8.13 -6.29 2.64
C LEU A 95 -8.27 -7.03 3.98
N LYS A 96 -8.46 -6.30 5.08
CA LYS A 96 -8.73 -6.90 6.39
C LYS A 96 -10.16 -7.45 6.49
N ARG A 97 -11.14 -6.78 5.87
CA ARG A 97 -12.56 -7.17 5.91
C ARG A 97 -12.90 -8.29 4.92
N GLU A 98 -12.42 -8.17 3.69
CA GLU A 98 -12.84 -9.02 2.58
C GLU A 98 -11.86 -10.16 2.28
N GLY A 99 -10.63 -10.08 2.80
CA GLY A 99 -9.60 -11.09 2.53
C GLY A 99 -9.23 -11.17 1.05
N VAL A 100 -8.68 -12.31 0.66
CA VAL A 100 -8.37 -12.64 -0.74
C VAL A 100 -9.53 -13.49 -1.30
N PRO A 101 -10.05 -13.21 -2.51
CA PRO A 101 -11.08 -14.05 -3.12
C PRO A 101 -10.59 -15.50 -3.28
N ALA A 102 -11.46 -16.47 -3.03
CA ALA A 102 -11.16 -17.86 -3.36
C ALA A 102 -10.95 -17.98 -4.88
N GLN A 103 -9.82 -18.54 -5.28
CA GLN A 103 -9.55 -18.82 -6.69
C GLN A 103 -10.45 -19.98 -7.11
N ALA A 104 -11.27 -19.75 -8.15
CA ALA A 104 -12.21 -20.73 -8.70
C ALA A 104 -11.49 -21.78 -9.55
#